data_AF-A0A9K3GKW5-F1
#
_entry.id   AF-A0A9K3GKW5-F1
#
_cell.length_a   1.000
_cell.length_b   1.000
_cell.length_c   1.000
_cell.angle_alpha   90.00
_cell.angle_beta   90.00
_cell.angle_gamma   90.00
#
_symmetry.space_group_name_H-M   'P 1'
#
loop_
_entity.id
_entity.type
_entity.pdbx_description
1 polymer ?
#
loop_
_entity_poly.entity_id
_entity_poly.type
_entity_poly.pdbx_seq_one_letter_code
_entity_poly.pdbx_strand_id
1 'polypeptide(L)'
;MSATTAPKNMKTLIFCALPASGKSESRKYLRSLTKEQNEEFHMGDSSTQVDDYPYVHMMRQIDDALEKHKFERVFFQSASQGFKDAYDWGVLIQLVNEDFADLLSKPTMPEEASATMWLLRRYDAAAEKVGMDRRITSRSAEELRALETELEEEVRALMVEKYEAIPESLEDKTVVIEFARGGPDGHAMPLPAPFGYEYSLSQLSPEILNSAALLYIWVTPQQSYDKNIARSTEKSNTESVTLSLNHGVPHDVMKGDYGCDDFEHLLKTSGTPNCLKLTKADGTEFLVPAAMFDNRNDLTTPFRQPEEEWAAEDVEKMSAAMKEAFGRLVLAYNERHSE
;
A
#
# COMPACT_ATOMS: atom_id res chain seq x y z
N MET A 1 -27.85 -3.34 -33.06
CA MET A 1 -27.39 -2.25 -32.18
C MET A 1 -26.99 -2.92 -30.89
N SER A 2 -25.69 -3.13 -30.69
CA SER A 2 -25.15 -3.71 -29.46
C SER A 2 -25.47 -2.74 -28.33
N ALA A 3 -26.13 -3.20 -27.28
CA ALA A 3 -26.25 -2.42 -26.05
C ALA A 3 -24.83 -2.24 -25.53
N THR A 4 -24.25 -1.06 -25.75
CA THR A 4 -23.00 -0.64 -25.12
C THR A 4 -23.29 -0.60 -23.63
N THR A 5 -22.92 -1.66 -22.91
CA THR A 5 -22.85 -1.62 -21.45
C THR A 5 -21.96 -0.45 -21.09
N ALA A 6 -22.47 0.47 -20.26
CA ALA A 6 -21.68 1.59 -19.76
C ALA A 6 -20.35 1.03 -19.19
N PRO A 7 -19.22 1.72 -19.38
CA PRO A 7 -17.95 1.24 -18.84
C PRO A 7 -18.10 1.02 -17.33
N LYS A 8 -17.83 -0.21 -16.85
CA LYS A 8 -17.87 -0.52 -15.42
C LYS A 8 -16.69 0.19 -14.75
N ASN A 9 -16.94 0.86 -13.62
CA ASN A 9 -15.86 1.38 -12.79
C ASN A 9 -14.90 0.25 -12.40
N MET A 10 -13.60 0.56 -12.34
CA MET A 10 -12.61 -0.34 -11.77
C MET A 10 -13.00 -0.64 -10.33
N LYS A 11 -13.09 -1.92 -9.98
CA LYS A 11 -13.49 -2.31 -8.62
C LYS A 11 -12.37 -2.11 -7.63
N THR A 12 -11.13 -2.32 -8.06
CA THR A 12 -9.95 -2.15 -7.22
C THR A 12 -8.85 -1.44 -7.99
N LEU A 13 -8.25 -0.43 -7.36
CA LEU A 13 -7.09 0.28 -7.89
C LEU A 13 -5.95 0.17 -6.87
N ILE A 14 -4.82 -0.37 -7.31
CA ILE A 14 -3.63 -0.57 -6.48
C ILE A 14 -2.61 0.51 -6.81
N PHE A 15 -2.25 1.34 -5.84
CA PHE A 15 -1.18 2.34 -5.95
C PHE A 15 0.14 1.75 -5.49
N CYS A 16 1.08 1.66 -6.42
CA CYS A 16 2.45 1.25 -6.18
C CYS A 16 3.37 2.46 -6.37
N ALA A 17 4.38 2.61 -5.51
CA ALA A 17 5.51 3.52 -5.75
C ALA A 17 6.60 3.27 -4.72
N LEU A 18 7.82 3.73 -4.99
CA LEU A 18 8.82 3.97 -3.95
C LEU A 18 8.33 5.00 -2.92
N PRO A 19 8.92 5.08 -1.71
CA PRO A 19 8.59 6.12 -0.73
C PRO A 19 8.69 7.55 -1.29
N ALA A 20 7.90 8.47 -0.75
CA ALA A 20 7.89 9.89 -1.14
C ALA A 20 7.62 10.20 -2.65
N SER A 21 7.24 9.21 -3.45
CA SER A 21 7.01 9.37 -4.89
C SER A 21 5.72 10.10 -5.26
N GLY A 22 4.86 10.45 -4.30
CA GLY A 22 3.63 11.19 -4.56
C GLY A 22 2.32 10.40 -4.47
N LYS A 23 2.32 9.17 -3.90
CA LYS A 23 1.11 8.33 -3.77
C LYS A 23 -0.02 9.06 -3.04
N SER A 24 0.24 9.58 -1.84
CA SER A 24 -0.77 10.25 -1.01
C SER A 24 -1.31 11.51 -1.70
N GLU A 25 -0.45 12.25 -2.39
CA GLU A 25 -0.79 13.45 -3.17
C GLU A 25 -1.66 13.10 -4.39
N SER A 26 -1.28 12.07 -5.16
CA SER A 26 -2.11 11.54 -6.26
C SER A 26 -3.47 11.07 -5.77
N ARG A 27 -3.53 10.39 -4.62
CA ARG A 27 -4.82 9.98 -4.00
C ARG A 27 -5.64 11.18 -3.55
N LYS A 28 -5.01 12.20 -2.95
CA LYS A 28 -5.68 13.43 -2.54
C LYS A 28 -6.31 14.15 -3.74
N TYR A 29 -5.58 14.22 -4.86
CA TYR A 29 -6.12 14.72 -6.12
C TYR A 29 -7.33 13.89 -6.60
N LEU A 30 -7.24 12.56 -6.62
CA LEU A 30 -8.37 11.73 -7.08
C LEU A 30 -9.61 11.86 -6.18
N ARG A 31 -9.42 12.04 -4.86
CA ARG A 31 -10.53 12.26 -3.91
C ARG A 31 -11.20 13.63 -4.05
N SER A 32 -10.50 14.64 -4.59
CA SER A 32 -11.10 15.96 -4.80
C SER A 32 -11.97 16.03 -6.06
N LEU A 33 -11.92 15.00 -6.92
CA LEU A 33 -12.65 14.98 -8.17
C LEU A 33 -14.15 14.83 -7.94
N THR A 34 -14.95 15.54 -8.75
CA THR A 34 -16.40 15.32 -8.79
C THR A 34 -16.73 13.94 -9.32
N LYS A 35 -17.99 13.51 -9.16
CA LYS A 35 -18.47 12.24 -9.71
C LYS A 35 -18.22 12.15 -11.22
N GLU A 36 -18.55 13.21 -11.96
CA GLU A 36 -18.39 13.27 -13.42
C GLU A 36 -16.92 13.20 -13.84
N GLN A 37 -16.02 13.80 -13.05
CA GLN A 37 -14.58 13.71 -13.30
C GLN A 37 -14.03 12.31 -13.00
N ASN A 38 -14.53 11.64 -11.96
CA ASN A 38 -14.15 10.26 -11.65
C ASN A 38 -14.58 9.27 -12.75
N GLU A 39 -15.72 9.53 -13.42
CA GLU A 39 -16.16 8.74 -14.57
C GLU A 39 -15.14 8.79 -15.73
N GLU A 40 -14.42 9.91 -15.92
CA GLU A 40 -13.34 10.02 -16.92
C GLU A 40 -12.16 9.08 -16.61
N PHE A 41 -11.96 8.75 -15.34
CA PHE A 41 -10.95 7.80 -14.86
C PHE A 41 -11.50 6.38 -14.69
N HIS A 42 -12.78 6.15 -15.02
CA HIS A 42 -13.48 4.88 -14.78
C HIS A 42 -13.37 4.45 -13.31
N MET A 43 -13.48 5.41 -12.40
CA MET A 43 -13.44 5.19 -10.96
C MET A 43 -14.80 5.49 -10.34
N GLY A 44 -15.15 4.70 -9.34
CA GLY A 44 -16.21 5.03 -8.39
C GLY A 44 -15.70 5.97 -7.30
N ASP A 45 -16.49 6.13 -6.25
CA ASP A 45 -16.03 6.75 -5.01
C ASP A 45 -14.82 5.97 -4.45
N SER A 46 -13.70 6.68 -4.29
CA SER A 46 -12.39 6.14 -3.88
C SER A 46 -12.08 6.37 -2.39
N SER A 47 -13.09 6.69 -1.59
CA SER A 47 -12.95 6.87 -0.14
C SER A 47 -12.50 5.60 0.59
N THR A 48 -12.92 4.42 0.12
CA THR A 48 -12.59 3.12 0.75
C THR A 48 -11.16 2.70 0.43
N GLN A 49 -10.35 2.49 1.47
CA GLN A 49 -8.91 2.26 1.38
C GLN A 49 -8.45 1.05 2.18
N VAL A 50 -7.39 0.41 1.68
CA VAL A 50 -6.61 -0.61 2.38
C VAL A 50 -5.13 -0.24 2.24
N ASP A 51 -4.43 -0.11 3.36
CA ASP A 51 -3.03 0.33 3.42
C ASP A 51 -2.26 -0.59 4.38
N ASP A 52 -0.99 -0.84 4.08
CA ASP A 52 -0.10 -1.61 4.95
C ASP A 52 0.65 -0.74 5.97
N TYR A 53 0.68 0.58 5.77
CA TYR A 53 1.44 1.49 6.62
C TYR A 53 1.04 1.46 8.11
N PRO A 54 -0.25 1.43 8.50
CA PRO A 54 -0.63 1.31 9.91
C PRO A 54 -0.01 0.09 10.58
N TYR A 55 0.17 -1.01 9.83
CA TYR A 55 0.83 -2.21 10.34
C TYR A 55 2.35 -2.05 10.43
N VAL A 56 2.99 -1.39 9.45
CA VAL A 56 4.42 -1.02 9.56
C VAL A 56 4.66 -0.17 10.82
N HIS A 57 3.79 0.80 11.07
CA HIS A 57 3.85 1.65 12.28
C HIS A 57 3.70 0.82 13.55
N MET A 58 2.71 -0.07 13.63
CA MET A 58 2.55 -0.93 14.80
C MET A 58 3.71 -1.91 14.99
N MET A 59 4.32 -2.43 13.92
CA MET A 59 5.56 -3.23 14.03
C MET A 59 6.68 -2.41 14.69
N ARG A 60 6.81 -1.11 14.39
CA ARG A 60 7.78 -0.21 15.03
C ARG A 60 7.43 0.02 16.51
N GLN A 61 6.17 0.28 16.83
CA GLN A 61 5.72 0.46 18.22
C GLN A 61 5.95 -0.79 19.07
N ILE A 62 5.72 -1.99 18.49
CA ILE A 62 6.02 -3.26 19.16
C ILE A 62 7.51 -3.36 19.48
N ASP A 63 8.40 -3.10 18.52
CA ASP A 63 9.84 -3.14 18.74
C ASP A 63 10.32 -2.12 19.79
N ASP A 64 9.78 -0.90 19.76
CA ASP A 64 10.14 0.16 20.69
C ASP A 64 9.64 -0.15 22.10
N ALA A 65 8.44 -0.72 22.24
CA ALA A 65 7.92 -1.22 23.52
C ALA A 65 8.80 -2.36 24.08
N LEU A 66 9.20 -3.33 23.25
CA LEU A 66 10.12 -4.40 23.66
C LEU A 66 11.45 -3.85 24.15
N GLU A 67 12.05 -2.92 23.40
CA GLU A 67 13.34 -2.31 23.75
C GLU A 67 13.27 -1.46 25.02
N LYS A 68 12.15 -0.76 25.26
CA LYS A 68 11.89 -0.02 26.51
C LYS A 68 12.01 -0.93 27.74
N HIS A 69 11.48 -2.15 27.62
CA HIS A 69 11.54 -3.19 28.66
C HIS A 69 12.78 -4.08 28.60
N LYS A 70 13.77 -3.74 27.75
CA LYS A 70 15.04 -4.48 27.56
C LYS A 70 14.87 -5.89 26.99
N PHE A 71 13.75 -6.14 26.32
CA PHE A 71 13.54 -7.33 25.52
C PHE A 71 14.10 -7.14 24.10
N GLU A 72 14.35 -8.24 23.40
CA GLU A 72 14.84 -8.19 22.03
C GLU A 72 13.72 -7.71 21.09
N ARG A 73 14.05 -6.85 20.12
CA ARG A 73 13.19 -6.50 18.97
C ARG A 73 12.75 -7.75 18.20
N VAL A 74 11.59 -7.72 17.56
CA VAL A 74 11.08 -8.83 16.74
C VAL A 74 11.10 -8.53 15.23
N PHE A 75 10.83 -7.29 14.82
CA PHE A 75 10.65 -6.97 13.39
C PHE A 75 11.88 -6.33 12.75
N PHE A 76 12.44 -5.30 13.35
CA PHE A 76 13.48 -4.47 12.74
C PHE A 76 14.84 -4.64 13.41
N GLN A 77 15.91 -4.44 12.63
CA GLN A 77 17.28 -4.52 13.16
C GLN A 77 17.53 -3.41 14.19
N SER A 78 17.00 -2.21 13.92
CA SER A 78 17.00 -1.05 14.83
C SER A 78 15.96 -0.02 14.36
N ALA A 79 15.79 1.06 15.12
CA ALA A 79 14.86 2.15 14.78
C ALA A 79 15.15 2.79 13.40
N SER A 80 16.38 2.75 12.91
CA SER A 80 16.80 3.36 11.64
C SER A 80 17.12 2.37 10.53
N GLN A 81 16.90 1.08 10.74
CA GLN A 81 17.22 0.01 9.79
C GLN A 81 15.98 -0.78 9.37
N GLY A 82 16.12 -1.55 8.30
CA GLY A 82 15.07 -2.38 7.72
C GLY A 82 14.71 -3.58 8.57
N PHE A 83 13.86 -4.45 8.01
CA PHE A 83 13.44 -5.69 8.66
C PHE A 83 14.63 -6.61 9.00
N LYS A 84 14.49 -7.39 10.07
CA LYS A 84 15.37 -8.52 10.38
C LYS A 84 15.18 -9.63 9.35
N ASP A 85 13.93 -9.89 8.96
CA ASP A 85 13.55 -10.85 7.95
C ASP A 85 12.69 -10.16 6.88
N ALA A 86 13.18 -10.14 5.64
CA ALA A 86 12.50 -9.47 4.54
C ALA A 86 11.15 -10.11 4.17
N TYR A 87 10.84 -11.33 4.64
CA TYR A 87 9.51 -11.94 4.47
C TYR A 87 8.40 -11.17 5.21
N ASP A 88 8.74 -10.28 6.17
CA ASP A 88 7.80 -9.35 6.79
C ASP A 88 7.11 -8.42 5.75
N TRP A 89 7.72 -8.16 4.58
CA TRP A 89 7.03 -7.49 3.46
C TRP A 89 5.83 -8.28 2.95
N GLY A 90 5.90 -9.60 2.98
CA GLY A 90 4.80 -10.50 2.64
C GLY A 90 3.76 -10.57 3.75
N VAL A 91 4.16 -10.53 5.02
CA VAL A 91 3.26 -10.46 6.19
C VAL A 91 2.30 -9.28 6.05
N LEU A 92 2.84 -8.11 5.69
CA LEU A 92 2.04 -6.91 5.42
C LEU A 92 1.01 -7.11 4.29
N ILE A 93 1.37 -7.81 3.22
CA ILE A 93 0.42 -8.12 2.14
C ILE A 93 -0.67 -9.10 2.61
N GLN A 94 -0.35 -10.04 3.50
CA GLN A 94 -1.37 -10.93 4.07
C GLN A 94 -2.37 -10.19 4.97
N LEU A 95 -1.96 -9.12 5.65
CA LEU A 95 -2.86 -8.23 6.38
C LEU A 95 -3.74 -7.40 5.43
N VAL A 96 -3.18 -6.91 4.32
CA VAL A 96 -3.94 -6.25 3.24
C VAL A 96 -5.01 -7.19 2.67
N ASN A 97 -4.67 -8.46 2.45
CA ASN A 97 -5.64 -9.48 2.00
C ASN A 97 -6.79 -9.67 3.00
N GLU A 98 -6.47 -9.72 4.31
CA GLU A 98 -7.46 -9.86 5.38
C GLU A 98 -8.38 -8.64 5.43
N ASP A 99 -7.82 -7.43 5.38
CA ASP A 99 -8.59 -6.19 5.41
C ASP A 99 -9.50 -6.06 4.19
N PHE A 100 -9.02 -6.44 3.00
CA PHE A 100 -9.85 -6.48 1.80
C PHE A 100 -10.99 -7.52 1.93
N ALA A 101 -10.72 -8.70 2.51
CA ALA A 101 -11.75 -9.71 2.73
C ALA A 101 -12.83 -9.24 3.72
N ASP A 102 -12.47 -8.42 4.71
CA ASP A 102 -13.42 -7.80 5.63
C ASP A 102 -14.33 -6.79 4.92
N LEU A 103 -13.83 -6.03 3.91
CA LEU A 103 -14.69 -5.16 3.10
C LEU A 103 -15.78 -5.93 2.35
N LEU A 104 -15.47 -7.17 1.93
CA LEU A 104 -16.41 -8.02 1.20
C LEU A 104 -17.40 -8.72 2.14
N SER A 105 -16.92 -9.26 3.26
CA SER A 105 -17.70 -10.06 4.19
C SER A 105 -18.45 -9.24 5.25
N LYS A 106 -18.01 -8.00 5.48
CA LYS A 106 -18.59 -7.02 6.42
C LYS A 106 -18.78 -7.60 7.82
N PRO A 107 -17.72 -8.14 8.44
CA PRO A 107 -17.81 -8.68 9.78
C PRO A 107 -18.12 -7.57 10.78
N THR A 108 -18.79 -7.93 11.86
CA THR A 108 -18.85 -7.07 13.05
C THR A 108 -17.49 -7.08 13.74
N MET A 109 -17.08 -5.93 14.29
CA MET A 109 -15.89 -5.85 15.14
C MET A 109 -15.97 -6.90 16.27
N PRO A 110 -14.95 -7.76 16.44
CA PRO A 110 -14.98 -8.76 17.49
C PRO A 110 -14.83 -8.13 18.88
N GLU A 111 -15.49 -8.72 19.87
CA GLU A 111 -15.30 -8.36 21.28
C GLU A 111 -13.99 -8.95 21.80
N GLU A 112 -12.92 -8.15 21.80
CA GLU A 112 -11.59 -8.55 22.24
C GLU A 112 -11.24 -7.96 23.61
N ALA A 113 -10.87 -8.85 24.54
CA ALA A 113 -10.41 -8.45 25.88
C ALA A 113 -9.08 -7.66 25.81
N SER A 114 -8.19 -8.03 24.88
CA SER A 114 -7.01 -7.25 24.51
C SER A 114 -6.96 -7.07 23.00
N ALA A 115 -7.04 -5.81 22.56
CA ALA A 115 -6.81 -5.42 21.18
C ALA A 115 -5.35 -5.70 20.80
N THR A 116 -4.40 -5.51 21.73
CA THR A 116 -2.99 -5.85 21.50
C THR A 116 -2.85 -7.31 21.11
N MET A 117 -3.38 -8.24 21.91
CA MET A 117 -3.30 -9.66 21.60
C MET A 117 -4.04 -10.04 20.32
N TRP A 118 -5.13 -9.35 19.96
CA TRP A 118 -5.76 -9.48 18.65
C TRP A 118 -4.78 -9.15 17.52
N LEU A 119 -4.10 -8.02 17.58
CA LEU A 119 -3.13 -7.62 16.56
C LEU A 119 -1.92 -8.58 16.50
N LEU A 120 -1.37 -8.98 17.64
CA LEU A 120 -0.21 -9.90 17.67
C LEU A 120 -0.55 -11.26 17.03
N ARG A 121 -1.78 -11.77 17.25
CA ARG A 121 -2.26 -12.99 16.59
C ARG A 121 -2.39 -12.82 15.08
N ARG A 122 -2.82 -11.64 14.60
CA ARG A 122 -2.91 -11.34 13.17
C ARG A 122 -1.53 -11.35 12.51
N TYR A 123 -0.51 -10.75 13.14
CA TYR A 123 0.86 -10.81 12.63
C TYR A 123 1.39 -12.24 12.54
N ASP A 124 1.23 -13.05 13.59
CA ASP A 124 1.70 -14.44 13.57
C ASP A 124 0.94 -15.28 12.53
N ALA A 125 -0.38 -15.11 12.38
CA ALA A 125 -1.16 -15.80 11.36
C ALA A 125 -0.77 -15.38 9.93
N ALA A 126 -0.43 -14.10 9.73
CA ALA A 126 0.10 -13.58 8.47
C ALA A 126 1.53 -14.10 8.19
N ALA A 127 2.37 -14.22 9.22
CA ALA A 127 3.71 -14.81 9.15
C ALA A 127 3.67 -16.28 8.70
N GLU A 128 2.77 -17.08 9.27
CA GLU A 128 2.60 -18.49 8.87
C GLU A 128 2.25 -18.63 7.37
N LYS A 129 1.43 -17.72 6.83
CA LYS A 129 1.03 -17.73 5.40
C LYS A 129 2.20 -17.46 4.44
N VAL A 130 3.26 -16.81 4.91
CA VAL A 130 4.49 -16.56 4.12
C VAL A 130 5.63 -17.51 4.48
N GLY A 131 5.34 -18.57 5.25
CA GLY A 131 6.30 -19.62 5.60
C GLY A 131 7.20 -19.31 6.79
N MET A 132 6.85 -18.29 7.59
CA MET A 132 7.56 -17.94 8.81
C MET A 132 6.91 -18.60 10.04
N ASP A 133 7.70 -18.84 11.08
CA ASP A 133 7.19 -19.30 12.37
C ASP A 133 6.47 -18.18 13.15
N ARG A 134 5.66 -18.56 14.14
CA ARG A 134 5.10 -17.62 15.14
C ARG A 134 6.21 -17.05 16.00
N ARG A 135 6.36 -15.72 15.99
CA ARG A 135 7.46 -15.02 16.68
C ARG A 135 6.99 -14.17 17.85
N ILE A 136 5.73 -13.78 17.87
CA ILE A 136 5.24 -12.79 18.84
C ILE A 136 4.46 -13.47 19.95
N THR A 137 3.42 -14.24 19.62
CA THR A 137 2.59 -14.93 20.60
C THR A 137 3.30 -16.10 21.28
N SER A 138 4.45 -16.53 20.75
CA SER A 138 5.35 -17.52 21.35
C SER A 138 6.29 -16.93 22.41
N ARG A 139 6.29 -15.61 22.61
CA ARG A 139 7.08 -14.93 23.64
C ARG A 139 6.62 -15.24 25.06
N SER A 140 7.46 -14.90 26.03
CA SER A 140 7.14 -15.11 27.43
C SER A 140 5.91 -14.31 27.86
N ALA A 141 5.20 -14.79 28.88
CA ALA A 141 4.04 -14.08 29.42
C ALA A 141 4.41 -12.70 30.00
N GLU A 142 5.66 -12.48 30.38
CA GLU A 142 6.17 -11.17 30.80
C GLU A 142 6.23 -10.19 29.64
N GLU A 143 6.81 -10.60 28.51
CA GLU A 143 6.88 -9.80 27.28
C GLU A 143 5.49 -9.45 26.75
N LEU A 144 4.58 -10.42 26.70
CA LEU A 144 3.21 -10.20 26.22
C LEU A 144 2.45 -9.18 27.10
N ARG A 145 2.57 -9.27 28.43
CA ARG A 145 1.95 -8.29 29.34
C ARG A 145 2.56 -6.90 29.19
N ALA A 146 3.86 -6.81 28.93
CA ALA A 146 4.52 -5.53 28.68
C ALA A 146 3.98 -4.89 27.40
N LEU A 147 3.84 -5.67 26.32
CA LEU A 147 3.22 -5.21 25.07
C LEU A 147 1.77 -4.76 25.27
N GLU A 148 0.94 -5.57 25.95
CA GLU A 148 -0.44 -5.19 26.28
C GLU A 148 -0.48 -3.88 27.08
N THR A 149 0.41 -3.69 28.05
CA THR A 149 0.43 -2.47 28.86
C THR A 149 0.77 -1.23 28.04
N GLU A 150 1.70 -1.34 27.09
CA GLU A 150 2.21 -0.21 26.31
C GLU A 150 1.31 0.14 25.10
N LEU A 151 0.68 -0.86 24.47
CA LEU A 151 0.09 -0.71 23.13
C LEU A 151 -1.44 -0.75 23.10
N GLU A 152 -2.09 -1.12 24.20
CA GLU A 152 -3.53 -1.44 24.18
C GLU A 152 -4.41 -0.30 23.71
N GLU A 153 -4.11 0.95 24.10
CA GLU A 153 -4.88 2.11 23.67
C GLU A 153 -4.76 2.36 22.16
N GLU A 154 -3.53 2.36 21.65
CA GLU A 154 -3.25 2.62 20.23
C GLU A 154 -3.75 1.48 19.33
N VAL A 155 -3.55 0.23 19.74
CA VAL A 155 -4.07 -0.93 18.98
C VAL A 155 -5.59 -0.97 18.99
N ARG A 156 -6.22 -0.57 20.11
CA ARG A 156 -7.69 -0.48 20.17
C ARG A 156 -8.22 0.62 19.25
N ALA A 157 -7.53 1.76 19.16
CA ALA A 157 -7.88 2.80 18.20
C ALA A 157 -7.75 2.30 16.75
N LEU A 158 -6.64 1.63 16.40
CA LEU A 158 -6.46 1.01 15.08
C LEU A 158 -7.56 -0.01 14.77
N MET A 159 -7.92 -0.84 15.74
CA MET A 159 -8.97 -1.85 15.59
C MET A 159 -10.33 -1.18 15.32
N VAL A 160 -10.71 -0.16 16.09
CA VAL A 160 -11.96 0.59 15.88
C VAL A 160 -11.96 1.25 14.50
N GLU A 161 -10.89 1.97 14.14
CA GLU A 161 -10.77 2.64 12.84
C GLU A 161 -10.91 1.64 11.68
N LYS A 162 -10.24 0.49 11.76
CA LYS A 162 -10.34 -0.57 10.74
C LYS A 162 -11.78 -1.02 10.51
N TYR A 163 -12.55 -1.29 11.57
CA TYR A 163 -13.91 -1.82 11.42
C TYR A 163 -14.93 -0.72 11.09
N GLU A 164 -14.75 0.51 11.59
CA GLU A 164 -15.58 1.66 11.21
C GLU A 164 -15.36 2.10 9.75
N ALA A 165 -14.18 1.84 9.18
CA ALA A 165 -13.88 2.12 7.78
C ALA A 165 -14.56 1.16 6.79
N ILE A 166 -15.18 0.05 7.26
CA ILE A 166 -15.89 -0.89 6.39
C ILE A 166 -17.21 -0.25 5.91
N PRO A 167 -17.40 -0.01 4.61
CA PRO A 167 -18.60 0.66 4.12
C PRO A 167 -19.81 -0.28 4.11
N GLU A 168 -21.01 0.29 4.27
CA GLU A 168 -22.28 -0.46 4.15
C GLU A 168 -22.43 -1.15 2.79
N SER A 169 -21.89 -0.55 1.72
CA SER A 169 -21.90 -1.11 0.35
C SER A 169 -20.62 -0.73 -0.41
N LEU A 170 -20.20 -1.61 -1.33
CA LEU A 170 -19.16 -1.36 -2.33
C LEU A 170 -19.72 -1.01 -3.71
N GLU A 171 -21.05 -0.86 -3.82
CA GLU A 171 -21.70 -0.38 -5.05
C GLU A 171 -21.20 1.03 -5.39
N ASP A 172 -20.87 1.26 -6.66
CA ASP A 172 -20.29 2.51 -7.18
C ASP A 172 -18.99 2.97 -6.50
N LYS A 173 -18.30 2.09 -5.76
CA LYS A 173 -17.00 2.36 -5.14
C LYS A 173 -15.85 1.72 -5.91
N THR A 174 -14.69 2.35 -5.83
CA THR A 174 -13.41 1.76 -6.19
C THR A 174 -12.59 1.61 -4.92
N VAL A 175 -12.28 0.37 -4.53
CA VAL A 175 -11.40 0.12 -3.38
C VAL A 175 -9.98 0.47 -3.77
N VAL A 176 -9.35 1.35 -2.99
CA VAL A 176 -7.97 1.76 -3.20
C VAL A 176 -7.06 0.94 -2.29
N ILE A 177 -6.13 0.20 -2.85
CA ILE A 177 -5.07 -0.48 -2.10
C ILE A 177 -3.77 0.29 -2.32
N GLU A 178 -2.97 0.53 -1.29
CA GLU A 178 -1.65 1.13 -1.48
C GLU A 178 -0.56 0.44 -0.67
N PHE A 179 0.64 0.41 -1.25
CA PHE A 179 1.85 0.01 -0.54
C PHE A 179 3.12 0.39 -1.35
N ALA A 180 4.26 0.46 -0.67
CA ALA A 180 5.57 0.69 -1.28
C ALA A 180 6.42 -0.57 -1.23
N ARG A 181 7.05 -0.96 -2.34
CA ARG A 181 7.95 -2.11 -2.40
C ARG A 181 9.17 -1.79 -3.26
N GLY A 182 10.26 -2.47 -2.96
CA GLY A 182 11.53 -2.32 -3.64
C GLY A 182 12.50 -3.40 -3.17
N GLY A 183 13.78 -3.17 -3.44
CA GLY A 183 14.87 -3.99 -2.96
C GLY A 183 16.15 -3.17 -2.83
N PRO A 184 17.26 -3.82 -2.45
CA PRO A 184 18.50 -3.10 -2.19
C PRO A 184 19.07 -2.52 -3.49
N ASP A 185 19.74 -1.38 -3.37
CA ASP A 185 20.40 -0.71 -4.49
C ASP A 185 21.34 -1.68 -5.26
N GLY A 186 21.39 -1.51 -6.58
CA GLY A 186 22.24 -2.29 -7.48
C GLY A 186 21.82 -3.75 -7.73
N HIS A 187 20.65 -4.18 -7.26
CA HIS A 187 20.15 -5.53 -7.56
C HIS A 187 19.74 -5.70 -9.03
N ALA A 188 19.92 -6.91 -9.55
CA ALA A 188 19.43 -7.29 -10.87
C ALA A 188 17.90 -7.45 -10.86
N MET A 189 17.29 -7.29 -12.04
CA MET A 189 15.85 -7.44 -12.23
C MET A 189 15.48 -8.80 -12.84
N PRO A 190 14.32 -9.38 -12.46
CA PRO A 190 13.45 -8.93 -11.38
C PRO A 190 14.10 -9.14 -10.01
N LEU A 191 13.57 -8.45 -8.98
CA LEU A 191 14.11 -8.57 -7.63
C LEU A 191 13.83 -9.97 -7.07
N PRO A 192 14.80 -10.62 -6.40
CA PRO A 192 14.57 -11.93 -5.82
C PRO A 192 13.60 -11.84 -4.64
N ALA A 193 12.73 -12.83 -4.48
CA ALA A 193 11.90 -12.95 -3.30
C ALA A 193 12.76 -12.92 -2.01
N PRO A 194 12.28 -12.25 -0.94
CA PRO A 194 10.97 -11.62 -0.79
C PRO A 194 10.92 -10.11 -1.15
N PHE A 195 11.80 -9.61 -2.02
CA PHE A 195 11.84 -8.20 -2.41
C PHE A 195 11.00 -7.91 -3.65
N GLY A 196 10.69 -6.62 -3.84
CA GLY A 196 10.07 -6.11 -5.06
C GLY A 196 8.56 -6.32 -5.18
N TYR A 197 8.04 -5.80 -6.27
CA TYR A 197 6.64 -5.92 -6.66
C TYR A 197 6.31 -7.29 -7.19
N GLU A 198 7.24 -8.02 -7.81
CA GLU A 198 6.96 -9.39 -8.28
C GLU A 198 6.53 -10.27 -7.11
N TYR A 199 7.35 -10.32 -6.05
CA TYR A 199 7.02 -11.05 -4.84
C TYR A 199 5.74 -10.51 -4.20
N SER A 200 5.70 -9.21 -3.89
CA SER A 200 4.62 -8.65 -3.07
C SER A 200 3.25 -8.73 -3.75
N LEU A 201 3.17 -8.46 -5.06
CA LEU A 201 1.91 -8.57 -5.81
C LEU A 201 1.45 -10.02 -5.94
N SER A 202 2.37 -10.99 -6.05
CA SER A 202 2.01 -12.42 -6.08
C SER A 202 1.35 -12.92 -4.79
N GLN A 203 1.60 -12.24 -3.67
CA GLN A 203 1.01 -12.53 -2.36
C GLN A 203 -0.45 -12.06 -2.24
N LEU A 204 -0.91 -11.13 -3.09
CA LEU A 204 -2.29 -10.66 -3.07
C LEU A 204 -3.28 -11.79 -3.39
N SER A 205 -4.46 -11.73 -2.79
CA SER A 205 -5.49 -12.75 -2.99
C SER A 205 -6.00 -12.76 -4.44
N PRO A 206 -6.46 -13.92 -4.96
CA PRO A 206 -7.12 -13.98 -6.26
C PRO A 206 -8.29 -13.00 -6.39
N GLU A 207 -9.05 -12.76 -5.32
CA GLU A 207 -10.16 -11.81 -5.29
C GLU A 207 -9.70 -10.38 -5.64
N ILE A 208 -8.56 -9.95 -5.10
CA ILE A 208 -7.94 -8.66 -5.45
C ILE A 208 -7.45 -8.71 -6.90
N LEU A 209 -6.63 -9.69 -7.25
CA LEU A 209 -5.96 -9.74 -8.57
C LEU A 209 -6.95 -9.85 -9.74
N ASN A 210 -8.10 -10.49 -9.55
CA ASN A 210 -9.15 -10.63 -10.57
C ASN A 210 -9.98 -9.36 -10.80
N SER A 211 -9.79 -8.31 -10.00
CA SER A 211 -10.58 -7.08 -10.09
C SER A 211 -9.75 -5.80 -10.02
N ALA A 212 -8.43 -5.96 -9.90
CA ALA A 212 -7.49 -4.88 -9.73
C ALA A 212 -6.99 -4.31 -11.06
N ALA A 213 -6.69 -3.02 -11.00
CA ALA A 213 -5.79 -2.35 -11.92
C ALA A 213 -4.64 -1.73 -11.11
N LEU A 214 -3.43 -1.69 -11.65
CA LEU A 214 -2.22 -1.21 -10.99
C LEU A 214 -1.80 0.15 -11.56
N LEU A 215 -1.68 1.15 -10.70
CA LEU A 215 -1.10 2.44 -11.05
C LEU A 215 0.20 2.65 -10.28
N TYR A 216 1.31 2.69 -11.00
CA TYR A 216 2.62 2.97 -10.42
C TYR A 216 2.98 4.45 -10.55
N ILE A 217 3.22 5.13 -9.43
CA ILE A 217 3.65 6.53 -9.39
C ILE A 217 5.17 6.56 -9.57
N TRP A 218 5.61 6.94 -10.76
CA TRP A 218 6.98 6.75 -11.19
C TRP A 218 7.87 7.94 -10.89
N VAL A 219 8.89 7.68 -10.08
CA VAL A 219 10.09 8.52 -9.95
C VAL A 219 11.31 7.61 -10.05
N THR A 220 12.50 8.17 -10.29
CA THR A 220 13.73 7.39 -10.13
C THR A 220 14.02 7.12 -8.65
N PRO A 221 14.76 6.06 -8.28
CA PRO A 221 15.15 5.82 -6.89
C PRO A 221 15.87 7.01 -6.24
N GLN A 222 16.73 7.70 -7.00
CA GLN A 222 17.39 8.92 -6.54
C GLN A 222 16.38 10.04 -6.23
N GLN A 223 15.40 10.26 -7.12
CA GLN A 223 14.35 11.26 -6.88
C GLN A 223 13.47 10.89 -5.68
N SER A 224 13.15 9.61 -5.49
CA SER A 224 12.44 9.12 -4.29
C SER A 224 13.24 9.44 -3.02
N TYR A 225 14.55 9.19 -3.02
CA TYR A 225 15.45 9.54 -1.92
C TYR A 225 15.47 11.05 -1.64
N ASP A 226 15.68 11.88 -2.66
CA ASP A 226 15.76 13.33 -2.50
C ASP A 226 14.43 13.92 -1.98
N LYS A 227 13.30 13.43 -2.52
CA LYS A 227 11.96 13.80 -2.05
C LYS A 227 11.71 13.37 -0.61
N ASN A 228 12.20 12.19 -0.21
CA ASN A 228 12.09 11.70 1.16
C ASN A 228 12.87 12.58 2.15
N ILE A 229 14.08 13.01 1.79
CA ILE A 229 14.86 13.97 2.58
C ILE A 229 14.11 15.30 2.71
N ALA A 230 13.64 15.88 1.60
CA ALA A 230 12.89 17.13 1.62
C ALA A 230 11.67 17.04 2.56
N ARG A 231 10.87 15.98 2.44
CA ARG A 231 9.70 15.73 3.28
C ARG A 231 10.02 15.60 4.76
N SER A 232 11.14 14.96 5.13
CA SER A 232 11.58 14.85 6.53
C SER A 232 11.97 16.18 7.17
N THR A 233 12.27 17.19 6.36
CA THR A 233 12.65 18.53 6.82
C THR A 233 11.47 19.52 6.87
N GLU A 234 10.32 19.15 6.30
CA GLU A 234 9.09 19.93 6.32
C GLU A 234 8.42 19.78 7.70
N LYS A 235 8.14 20.90 8.39
CA LYS A 235 7.30 20.89 9.59
C LYS A 235 5.84 20.78 9.15
N SER A 236 5.13 19.72 9.51
CA SER A 236 3.68 19.66 9.24
C SER A 236 2.86 20.14 10.42
N ASN A 237 1.70 20.72 10.10
CA ASN A 237 0.65 21.12 11.03
C ASN A 237 -0.53 20.12 11.11
N THR A 238 -0.39 18.88 10.62
CA THR A 238 -1.51 17.91 10.60
C THR A 238 -1.38 16.85 11.71
N GLU A 239 -2.37 16.83 12.61
CA GLU A 239 -2.53 15.93 13.78
C GLU A 239 -3.26 14.60 13.44
N SER A 240 -3.03 13.99 12.27
CA SER A 240 -3.59 12.66 11.99
C SER A 240 -2.61 11.58 12.42
N VAL A 241 -3.01 10.78 13.41
CA VAL A 241 -2.23 9.66 13.96
C VAL A 241 -2.03 8.54 12.90
N THR A 242 -2.90 8.45 11.90
CA THR A 242 -2.87 7.44 10.84
C THR A 242 -2.11 7.83 9.57
N LEU A 243 -1.75 9.11 9.43
CA LEU A 243 -0.95 9.60 8.30
C LEU A 243 0.30 10.25 8.85
N SER A 244 1.29 9.43 9.20
CA SER A 244 2.67 9.88 9.46
C SER A 244 3.26 10.44 8.16
N LEU A 245 2.88 11.68 7.86
CA LEU A 245 3.35 12.38 6.68
C LEU A 245 4.78 12.95 6.90
N ASN A 246 5.35 12.83 8.11
CA ASN A 246 6.50 13.64 8.55
C ASN A 246 7.72 12.85 9.02
N HIS A 247 7.61 11.54 9.14
CA HIS A 247 8.78 10.70 9.40
C HIS A 247 9.29 10.19 8.06
N GLY A 248 10.30 10.88 7.52
CA GLY A 248 11.03 10.37 6.35
C GLY A 248 11.58 8.98 6.65
N VAL A 249 11.64 8.14 5.62
CA VAL A 249 12.23 6.82 5.69
C VAL A 249 13.74 6.96 5.95
N PRO A 250 14.33 6.25 6.93
CA PRO A 250 15.76 6.32 7.20
C PRO A 250 16.62 6.00 5.96
N HIS A 251 17.79 6.63 5.84
CA HIS A 251 18.69 6.42 4.70
C HIS A 251 19.02 4.93 4.46
N ASP A 252 19.27 4.17 5.52
CA ASP A 252 19.64 2.74 5.40
C ASP A 252 18.46 1.90 4.91
N VAL A 253 17.23 2.25 5.30
CA VAL A 253 16.00 1.64 4.77
C VAL A 253 15.80 2.05 3.32
N MET A 254 16.01 3.33 2.97
CA MET A 254 15.92 3.80 1.59
C MET A 254 16.89 3.06 0.67
N LYS A 255 18.12 2.76 1.11
CA LYS A 255 19.08 2.00 0.29
C LYS A 255 18.85 0.48 0.32
N GLY A 256 18.45 -0.06 1.46
CA GLY A 256 18.31 -1.50 1.68
C GLY A 256 17.00 -2.08 1.15
N ASP A 257 15.90 -1.35 1.30
CA ASP A 257 14.56 -1.84 0.98
C ASP A 257 13.93 -1.11 -0.22
N TYR A 258 14.45 0.07 -0.58
CA TYR A 258 13.89 0.93 -1.63
C TYR A 258 14.95 1.50 -2.58
N GLY A 259 16.13 0.88 -2.64
CA GLY A 259 17.24 1.35 -3.48
C GLY A 259 16.95 1.19 -4.97
N CYS A 260 16.09 0.24 -5.31
CA CYS A 260 15.47 0.08 -6.62
C CYS A 260 14.11 -0.63 -6.51
N ASP A 261 13.37 -0.73 -7.63
CA ASP A 261 12.21 -1.59 -7.78
C ASP A 261 12.17 -2.25 -9.16
N ASP A 262 11.34 -3.28 -9.30
CA ASP A 262 11.18 -4.11 -10.48
C ASP A 262 9.91 -3.79 -11.30
N PHE A 263 9.13 -2.75 -10.97
CA PHE A 263 7.83 -2.50 -11.60
C PHE A 263 7.97 -2.25 -13.12
N GLU A 264 8.89 -1.38 -13.51
CA GLU A 264 9.15 -1.09 -14.92
C GLU A 264 9.67 -2.32 -15.67
N HIS A 265 10.49 -3.15 -15.02
CA HIS A 265 10.96 -4.42 -15.59
C HIS A 265 9.78 -5.34 -15.86
N LEU A 266 8.93 -5.59 -14.86
CA LEU A 266 7.77 -6.48 -14.95
C LEU A 266 6.78 -6.01 -16.03
N LEU A 267 6.56 -4.71 -16.16
CA LEU A 267 5.70 -4.15 -17.20
C LEU A 267 6.26 -4.40 -18.61
N LYS A 268 7.58 -4.31 -18.79
CA LYS A 268 8.25 -4.55 -20.08
C LYS A 268 8.34 -6.03 -20.45
N THR A 269 8.45 -6.92 -19.47
CA THR A 269 8.68 -8.36 -19.68
C THR A 269 7.41 -9.20 -19.59
N SER A 270 6.25 -8.63 -19.27
CA SER A 270 4.98 -9.35 -19.13
C SER A 270 4.50 -10.07 -20.39
N GLY A 271 5.00 -9.67 -21.57
CA GLY A 271 4.55 -10.18 -22.87
C GLY A 271 3.16 -9.70 -23.30
N THR A 272 2.47 -8.90 -22.47
CA THR A 272 1.19 -8.26 -22.80
C THR A 272 1.25 -6.76 -22.52
N PRO A 273 0.98 -5.89 -23.50
CA PRO A 273 0.98 -4.45 -23.30
C PRO A 273 0.08 -4.00 -22.13
N ASN A 274 0.58 -3.07 -21.32
CA ASN A 274 -0.15 -2.47 -20.19
C ASN A 274 -0.67 -3.49 -19.17
N CYS A 275 0.05 -4.60 -18.98
CA CYS A 275 -0.25 -5.59 -17.94
C CYS A 275 1.02 -6.04 -17.24
N LEU A 276 0.90 -6.43 -15.97
CA LEU A 276 1.87 -7.23 -15.24
C LEU A 276 1.43 -8.69 -15.26
N LYS A 277 2.36 -9.60 -15.55
CA LYS A 277 2.15 -11.04 -15.42
C LYS A 277 2.67 -11.49 -14.05
N LEU A 278 1.78 -11.97 -13.20
CA LEU A 278 2.09 -12.40 -11.83
C LEU A 278 1.86 -13.90 -11.72
N THR A 279 2.77 -14.61 -11.05
CA THR A 279 2.64 -16.06 -10.81
C THR A 279 2.61 -16.31 -9.32
N LYS A 280 1.54 -16.94 -8.84
CA LYS A 280 1.42 -17.35 -7.44
C LYS A 280 2.28 -18.58 -7.15
N ALA A 281 2.52 -18.87 -5.87
CA ALA A 281 3.31 -20.01 -5.43
C ALA A 281 2.76 -21.38 -5.90
N ASP A 282 1.45 -21.48 -6.13
CA ASP A 282 0.79 -22.67 -6.67
C ASP A 282 0.85 -22.78 -8.20
N GLY A 283 1.51 -21.84 -8.88
CA GLY A 283 1.62 -21.77 -10.33
C GLY A 283 0.47 -21.06 -11.03
N THR A 284 -0.54 -20.56 -10.30
CA THR A 284 -1.63 -19.79 -10.90
C THR A 284 -1.10 -18.46 -11.45
N GLU A 285 -1.38 -18.19 -12.72
CA GLU A 285 -0.97 -16.97 -13.39
C GLU A 285 -2.11 -15.94 -13.43
N PHE A 286 -1.79 -14.69 -13.13
CA PHE A 286 -2.67 -13.54 -13.25
C PHE A 286 -2.06 -12.56 -14.23
N LEU A 287 -2.91 -11.91 -15.02
CA LEU A 287 -2.51 -10.82 -15.88
C LEU A 287 -3.28 -9.58 -15.49
N VAL A 288 -2.60 -8.69 -14.77
CA VAL A 288 -3.23 -7.54 -14.11
C VAL A 288 -2.96 -6.29 -14.93
N PRO A 289 -3.99 -5.54 -15.35
CA PRO A 289 -3.84 -4.24 -16.00
C PRO A 289 -2.94 -3.31 -15.19
N ALA A 290 -2.00 -2.65 -15.86
CA ALA A 290 -1.02 -1.81 -15.19
C ALA A 290 -0.58 -0.63 -16.07
N ALA A 291 -0.37 0.51 -15.41
CA ALA A 291 0.15 1.72 -16.03
C ALA A 291 1.10 2.46 -15.10
N MET A 292 1.96 3.28 -15.68
CA MET A 292 2.85 4.17 -14.94
C MET A 292 2.37 5.62 -15.10
N PHE A 293 2.24 6.32 -13.99
CA PHE A 293 2.09 7.77 -13.94
C PHE A 293 3.49 8.38 -13.83
N ASP A 294 3.94 9.10 -14.85
CA ASP A 294 5.28 9.69 -14.88
C ASP A 294 5.37 10.93 -13.99
N ASN A 295 5.90 10.76 -12.78
CA ASN A 295 6.10 11.83 -11.82
C ASN A 295 7.55 12.35 -11.77
N ARG A 296 8.38 12.06 -12.78
CA ARG A 296 9.80 12.47 -12.78
C ARG A 296 10.00 13.98 -12.94
N ASN A 297 9.00 14.70 -13.43
CA ASN A 297 8.96 16.17 -13.47
C ASN A 297 8.23 16.80 -12.27
N ASP A 298 8.01 16.03 -11.19
CA ASP A 298 7.30 16.41 -9.98
C ASP A 298 5.96 17.12 -10.20
N LEU A 299 4.95 16.33 -10.51
CA LEU A 299 3.56 16.76 -10.65
C LEU A 299 2.79 16.69 -9.33
N THR A 300 3.33 16.05 -8.29
CA THR A 300 2.58 15.69 -7.09
C THR A 300 2.84 16.60 -5.90
N THR A 301 4.05 17.15 -5.74
CA THR A 301 4.40 17.99 -4.58
C THR A 301 3.44 19.19 -4.39
N PRO A 302 2.95 19.87 -5.45
CA PRO A 302 1.98 20.97 -5.29
C PRO A 302 0.68 20.59 -4.58
N PHE A 303 0.33 19.30 -4.50
CA PHE A 303 -0.92 18.83 -3.89
C PHE A 303 -0.80 18.53 -2.38
N ARG A 304 0.39 18.71 -1.79
CA ARG A 304 0.57 18.58 -0.33
C ARG A 304 -0.21 19.63 0.45
N GLN A 305 -0.20 20.87 -0.04
CA GLN A 305 -0.95 21.99 0.53
C GLN A 305 -2.48 21.77 0.45
N PRO A 306 -3.29 22.47 1.25
CA PRO A 306 -4.76 22.42 1.19
C PRO A 306 -5.30 22.59 -0.24
N GLU A 307 -6.46 21.98 -0.53
CA GLU A 307 -7.04 21.95 -1.88
C GLU A 307 -7.31 23.35 -2.43
N GLU A 308 -7.67 24.28 -1.55
CA GLU A 308 -7.96 25.67 -1.87
C GLU A 308 -6.73 26.46 -2.34
N GLU A 309 -5.53 25.93 -2.08
CA GLU A 309 -4.25 26.54 -2.45
C GLU A 309 -3.67 25.95 -3.75
N TRP A 310 -4.33 24.98 -4.38
CA TRP A 310 -3.84 24.37 -5.62
C TRP A 310 -3.90 25.35 -6.80
N ALA A 311 -2.75 25.57 -7.45
CA ALA A 311 -2.68 26.39 -8.64
C ALA A 311 -3.37 25.67 -9.82
N ALA A 312 -4.15 26.42 -10.60
CA ALA A 312 -4.87 25.87 -11.75
C ALA A 312 -3.95 25.18 -12.77
N GLU A 313 -2.73 25.70 -12.97
CA GLU A 313 -1.73 25.11 -13.86
C GLU A 313 -1.25 23.73 -13.36
N ASP A 314 -1.07 23.56 -12.05
CA ASP A 314 -0.64 22.28 -11.47
C ASP A 314 -1.78 21.24 -11.54
N VAL A 315 -3.02 21.66 -11.32
CA VAL A 315 -4.24 20.85 -11.52
C VAL A 315 -4.35 20.37 -12.96
N GLU A 316 -4.11 21.25 -13.94
CA GLU A 316 -4.13 20.89 -15.36
C GLU A 316 -3.06 19.86 -15.72
N LYS A 317 -1.82 20.06 -15.26
CA LYS A 317 -0.70 19.12 -15.49
C LYS A 317 -0.96 17.75 -14.85
N MET A 318 -1.39 17.73 -13.59
CA MET A 318 -1.77 16.50 -12.89
C MET A 318 -2.90 15.77 -13.63
N SER A 319 -3.95 16.50 -14.03
CA SER A 319 -5.08 15.92 -14.75
C SER A 319 -4.66 15.31 -16.07
N ALA A 320 -3.86 16.02 -16.87
CA ALA A 320 -3.37 15.53 -18.16
C ALA A 320 -2.54 14.25 -18.00
N ALA A 321 -1.60 14.22 -17.05
CA ALA A 321 -0.76 13.05 -16.79
C ALA A 321 -1.55 11.86 -16.23
N MET A 322 -2.52 12.12 -15.35
CA MET A 322 -3.43 11.08 -14.86
C MET A 322 -4.29 10.51 -16.00
N LYS A 323 -4.85 11.36 -16.86
CA LYS A 323 -5.66 10.92 -18.02
C LYS A 323 -4.86 10.03 -18.97
N GLU A 324 -3.59 10.34 -19.19
CA GLU A 324 -2.71 9.50 -20.00
C GLU A 324 -2.49 8.13 -19.36
N ALA A 325 -2.17 8.08 -18.07
CA ALA A 325 -1.93 6.83 -17.35
C ALA A 325 -3.20 5.96 -17.26
N PHE A 326 -4.33 6.57 -16.87
CA PHE A 326 -5.62 5.89 -16.79
C PHE A 326 -6.15 5.46 -18.16
N GLY A 327 -5.90 6.24 -19.22
CA GLY A 327 -6.28 5.83 -20.58
C GLY A 327 -5.66 4.48 -20.97
N ARG A 328 -4.38 4.26 -20.66
CA ARG A 328 -3.72 2.95 -20.85
C ARG A 328 -4.31 1.87 -19.95
N LEU A 329 -4.54 2.22 -18.68
CA LEU A 329 -5.03 1.31 -17.66
C LEU A 329 -6.43 0.79 -17.98
N VAL A 330 -7.34 1.68 -18.35
CA VAL A 330 -8.74 1.40 -18.66
C VAL A 330 -8.87 0.55 -19.92
N LEU A 331 -8.04 0.80 -20.95
CA LEU A 331 -8.02 -0.03 -22.15
C LEU A 331 -7.71 -1.48 -21.79
N ALA A 332 -6.62 -1.71 -21.05
CA ALA A 332 -6.24 -3.05 -20.59
C ALA A 332 -7.27 -3.65 -19.63
N TYR A 333 -7.84 -2.84 -18.72
CA TYR A 333 -8.86 -3.30 -17.78
C TYR A 333 -10.13 -3.77 -18.49
N ASN A 334 -10.64 -2.99 -19.44
CA ASN A 334 -11.82 -3.36 -20.20
C ASN A 334 -11.58 -4.63 -21.02
N GLU A 335 -10.44 -4.77 -21.70
CA GLU A 335 -10.11 -6.01 -22.44
C GLU A 335 -10.14 -7.27 -21.57
N ARG A 336 -9.87 -7.16 -20.26
CA ARG A 336 -9.80 -8.29 -19.34
C ARG A 336 -11.08 -8.56 -18.56
N HIS A 337 -11.93 -7.56 -18.40
CA HIS A 337 -13.17 -7.64 -17.62
C HIS A 337 -14.42 -7.46 -18.49
N SER A 338 -14.28 -7.62 -19.82
CA SER A 338 -15.39 -7.63 -20.79
C SER A 338 -16.15 -8.96 -20.78
N GLU A 339 -16.70 -9.36 -19.63
CA GLU A 339 -17.77 -10.38 -19.52
C GLU A 339 -18.86 -9.94 -18.53
#